data_AF-A0ABD5WCZ2-F1
#
_entry.id   AF-A0ABD5WCZ2-F1
#
_cell.length_a   1.000
_cell.length_b   1.000
_cell.length_c   1.000
_cell.angle_alpha   90.00
_cell.angle_beta   90.00
_cell.angle_gamma   90.00
#
_symmetry.space_group_name_H-M   'P 1'
#
loop_
_entity.id
_entity.type
_entity.pdbx_description
1 polymer ?
#
loop_
_entity_poly.entity_id
_entity_poly.type
_entity_poly.pdbx_seq_one_letter_code
_entity_poly.pdbx_strand_id
1 'polypeptide(L)'
;MTGGTDSADVAAAFGARVDVTRPAHGTGFFVVTPARGNREDDESRAAFERVLLRAVGGRDAVFLAEGDVYLVHTGFATAESLRERPEVAHVGGVSVDMDRLRSALGV
;
A
#
# COMPACT_ATOMS: atom_id res chain seq x y z
N MET A 1 20.66 0.23 -14.91
CA MET A 1 19.83 1.32 -14.35
C MET A 1 18.80 0.66 -13.44
N THR A 2 19.12 0.58 -12.15
CA THR A 2 18.30 -0.06 -11.12
C THR A 2 17.33 0.97 -10.55
N GLY A 3 16.14 1.06 -11.16
CA GLY A 3 15.03 1.84 -10.61
C GLY A 3 14.34 1.06 -9.50
N GLY A 4 15.01 0.91 -8.36
CA GLY A 4 14.33 0.56 -7.12
C GLY A 4 13.65 1.83 -6.64
N THR A 5 12.34 1.81 -6.46
CA THR A 5 11.62 2.91 -5.82
C THR A 5 12.22 3.09 -4.44
N ASP A 6 13.03 4.14 -4.28
CA ASP A 6 13.77 4.39 -3.06
C ASP A 6 12.74 4.71 -1.98
N SER A 7 12.91 4.19 -0.77
CA SER A 7 12.07 4.50 0.39
C SER A 7 11.90 6.01 0.62
N ALA A 8 12.83 6.82 0.11
CA ALA A 8 12.76 8.27 0.06
C ALA A 8 11.64 8.84 -0.82
N ASP A 9 11.35 8.23 -1.98
CA ASP A 9 10.31 8.69 -2.92
C ASP A 9 8.91 8.48 -2.34
N VAL A 10 8.71 7.37 -1.62
CA VAL A 10 7.45 7.07 -0.92
C VAL A 10 7.25 8.02 0.27
N ALA A 11 8.31 8.30 1.03
CA ALA A 11 8.23 9.25 2.14
C ALA A 11 7.94 10.69 1.67
N ALA A 12 8.47 11.08 0.50
CA ALA A 12 8.23 12.39 -0.09
C ALA A 12 6.79 12.54 -0.62
N ALA A 13 6.24 11.51 -1.26
CA ALA A 13 4.87 11.54 -1.78
C ALA A 13 3.81 11.59 -0.67
N PHE A 14 4.05 10.92 0.47
CA PHE A 14 3.04 10.74 1.52
C PHE A 14 3.34 11.46 2.85
N GLY A 15 4.48 12.13 2.96
CA GLY A 15 4.92 12.73 4.22
C GLY A 15 5.05 11.73 5.38
N ALA A 16 5.18 10.44 5.06
CA ALA A 16 5.10 9.32 5.99
C ALA A 16 6.49 8.71 6.25
N ARG A 17 6.74 8.28 7.49
CA ARG A 17 7.94 7.47 7.82
C ARG A 17 7.63 6.00 7.55
N VAL A 18 8.26 5.44 6.53
CA VAL A 18 8.23 4.00 6.26
C VAL A 18 9.03 3.29 7.35
N ASP A 19 8.33 2.76 8.35
CA ASP A 19 8.90 1.87 9.35
C ASP A 19 8.47 0.44 9.03
N VAL A 20 9.45 -0.41 8.71
CA VAL A 20 9.25 -1.79 8.26
C VAL A 20 9.12 -2.75 9.46
N THR A 21 9.06 -2.24 10.68
CA THR A 21 8.89 -3.08 11.88
C THR A 21 7.50 -3.72 11.94
N ARG A 22 7.49 -5.00 12.31
CA ARG A 22 6.28 -5.83 12.45
C ARG A 22 5.34 -5.20 13.50
N PRO A 23 4.07 -4.88 13.17
CA PRO A 23 3.14 -4.37 14.15
C PRO A 23 2.88 -5.42 15.25
N ALA A 24 2.86 -4.98 16.51
CA ALA A 24 2.75 -5.85 17.69
C ALA A 24 1.39 -6.58 17.80
N HIS A 25 0.36 -6.11 17.09
CA HIS A 25 -0.97 -6.72 17.10
C HIS A 25 -1.59 -6.76 15.70
N GLY A 26 -1.93 -7.96 15.23
CA GLY A 26 -2.99 -8.28 14.24
C GLY A 26 -2.92 -7.57 12.88
N THR A 27 -3.20 -6.27 12.86
CA THR A 27 -3.41 -5.41 11.70
C THR A 27 -2.47 -4.19 11.72
N GLY A 28 -2.09 -3.70 10.55
CA GLY A 28 -1.25 -2.52 10.40
C GLY A 28 -1.40 -1.89 9.02
N PHE A 29 -0.62 -0.84 8.78
CA PHE A 29 -0.58 -0.17 7.48
C PHE A 29 0.50 -0.77 6.60
N PHE A 30 0.15 -1.00 5.34
CA PHE A 30 1.02 -1.56 4.33
C PHE A 30 0.91 -0.74 3.06
N VAL A 31 2.06 -0.44 2.46
CA VAL A 31 2.15 0.11 1.12
C VAL A 31 2.23 -1.05 0.14
N VAL A 32 1.35 -1.03 -0.86
CA VAL A 32 1.28 -2.02 -1.94
C VAL A 32 1.50 -1.31 -3.27
N THR A 33 2.33 -1.88 -4.14
CA THR A 33 2.48 -1.40 -5.52
C THR A 33 2.20 -2.52 -6.53
N PRO A 34 1.52 -2.23 -7.65
CA PRO A 34 1.22 -3.22 -8.69
C PRO A 34 2.47 -3.67 -9.44
N ALA A 35 2.46 -4.87 -10.01
CA ALA A 35 3.45 -5.32 -10.99
C ALA A 35 3.46 -4.42 -12.24
N ARG A 36 4.58 -4.36 -12.97
CA ARG A 36 4.75 -3.47 -14.13
C ARG A 36 3.62 -3.61 -15.16
N GLY A 37 3.18 -4.84 -15.46
CA GLY A 37 2.09 -5.09 -16.40
C GLY A 37 0.72 -4.59 -15.93
N ASN A 38 0.55 -4.28 -14.65
CA ASN A 38 -0.70 -3.77 -14.09
C ASN A 38 -0.74 -2.24 -14.00
N ARG A 39 0.28 -1.54 -14.51
CA ARG A 39 0.44 -0.07 -14.50
C ARG A 39 0.25 0.57 -15.87
N GLU A 40 0.12 -0.24 -16.93
CA GLU A 40 0.29 0.20 -18.31
C GLU A 40 -0.94 0.94 -18.87
N ASP A 41 -2.12 0.65 -18.34
CA ASP A 41 -3.37 1.25 -18.76
C ASP A 41 -4.42 1.27 -17.62
N ASP A 42 -5.50 2.03 -17.82
CA ASP A 42 -6.57 2.21 -16.83
C ASP A 42 -7.31 0.91 -16.51
N GLU A 43 -7.44 0.00 -17.47
CA GLU A 43 -8.14 -1.28 -17.27
C GLU A 43 -7.30 -2.22 -16.40
N SER A 44 -6.01 -2.31 -16.67
CA SER A 44 -5.02 -3.05 -15.90
C SER A 44 -4.91 -2.54 -14.46
N ARG A 45 -4.94 -1.21 -14.27
CA ARG A 45 -4.98 -0.58 -12.94
C ARG A 45 -6.28 -0.89 -12.20
N ALA A 46 -7.42 -0.81 -12.87
CA ALA A 46 -8.72 -1.16 -12.28
C ALA A 46 -8.84 -2.66 -11.97
N ALA A 47 -8.20 -3.53 -12.74
CA ALA A 47 -8.08 -4.96 -12.44
C ALA A 47 -7.27 -5.18 -11.16
N PHE A 48 -6.11 -4.53 -11.03
CA PHE A 48 -5.31 -4.57 -9.81
C PHE A 48 -6.09 -4.05 -8.58
N GLU A 49 -6.77 -2.91 -8.69
CA GLU A 49 -7.56 -2.36 -7.58
C GLU A 49 -8.63 -3.36 -7.12
N ARG A 50 -9.34 -4.01 -8.04
CA ARG A 50 -10.32 -5.06 -7.69
C ARG A 50 -9.70 -6.23 -6.95
N VAL A 51 -8.52 -6.69 -7.39
CA VAL A 51 -7.76 -7.77 -6.75
C VAL A 51 -7.33 -7.38 -5.34
N LEU A 52 -6.81 -6.15 -5.19
CA LEU A 52 -6.37 -5.59 -3.91
C LEU A 52 -7.55 -5.47 -2.93
N LEU A 53 -8.64 -4.82 -3.35
CA LEU A 53 -9.85 -4.63 -2.54
C LEU A 53 -10.42 -5.96 -2.05
N ARG A 54 -10.47 -6.97 -2.92
CA ARG A 54 -10.93 -8.30 -2.54
C ARG A 54 -10.04 -8.97 -1.49
N ALA A 55 -8.73 -8.73 -1.56
CA ALA A 55 -7.78 -9.31 -0.61
C ALA A 55 -7.83 -8.62 0.76
N VAL A 56 -7.97 -7.29 0.81
CA VAL A 56 -7.95 -6.53 2.07
C VAL A 56 -9.32 -6.42 2.74
N GLY A 57 -10.39 -6.90 2.09
CA GLY A 57 -11.74 -6.96 2.67
C GLY A 57 -12.66 -5.80 2.30
N GLY A 58 -12.31 -4.98 1.31
CA GLY A 58 -13.15 -3.90 0.79
C GLY A 58 -12.47 -2.53 0.74
N ARG A 59 -13.23 -1.52 0.32
CA ARG A 59 -12.74 -0.13 0.16
C ARG A 59 -12.36 0.53 1.47
N ASP A 60 -13.00 0.14 2.57
CA ASP A 60 -12.73 0.70 3.90
C ASP A 60 -11.33 0.34 4.42
N ALA A 61 -10.67 -0.64 3.80
CA ALA A 61 -9.29 -1.02 4.10
C ALA A 61 -8.25 -0.30 3.22
N VAL A 62 -8.67 0.50 2.22
CA VAL A 62 -7.78 1.29 1.36
C VAL A 62 -7.91 2.75 1.73
N PHE A 63 -6.86 3.32 2.30
CA PHE A 63 -6.86 4.68 2.86
C PHE A 63 -6.44 5.72 1.83
N LEU A 64 -5.56 5.33 0.89
CA LEU A 64 -5.03 6.25 -0.09
C LEU A 64 -4.56 5.49 -1.33
N ALA A 65 -4.85 6.05 -2.51
CA ALA A 65 -4.34 5.59 -3.79
C ALA A 65 -3.83 6.82 -4.56
N GLU A 66 -2.51 6.91 -4.73
CA GLU A 66 -1.85 7.99 -5.47
C GLU A 66 -0.93 7.36 -6.51
N GLY A 67 -1.25 7.55 -7.79
CA GLY A 67 -0.56 6.86 -8.88
C GLY A 67 -0.62 5.34 -8.73
N ASP A 68 0.56 4.71 -8.60
CA ASP A 68 0.74 3.26 -8.47
C ASP A 68 1.00 2.82 -7.01
N VAL A 69 0.68 3.67 -6.04
CA VAL A 69 0.95 3.38 -4.62
C VAL A 69 -0.36 3.36 -3.84
N TYR A 70 -0.59 2.25 -3.17
CA TYR A 70 -1.79 2.01 -2.38
C TYR A 70 -1.42 1.83 -0.91
N LEU A 71 -2.02 2.65 -0.04
CA LEU A 71 -1.93 2.50 1.40
C LEU A 71 -3.13 1.71 1.91
N VAL A 72 -2.88 0.53 2.47
CA VAL A 72 -3.92 -0.38 2.98
C VAL A 72 -3.75 -0.64 4.46
N HIS A 73 -4.85 -0.75 5.19
CA HIS A 73 -4.88 -1.18 6.58
C HIS A 73 -5.43 -2.61 6.63
N THR A 74 -4.57 -3.60 6.89
CA THR A 74 -4.97 -5.01 6.86
C THR A 74 -4.16 -5.86 7.85
N GLY A 75 -4.51 -7.14 7.97
CA GLY A 75 -3.78 -8.10 8.80
C GLY A 75 -2.41 -8.44 8.23
N PHE A 76 -1.42 -8.73 9.09
CA PHE A 76 -0.08 -9.14 8.63
C PHE A 76 -0.13 -10.36 7.71
N ALA A 77 -0.95 -11.36 8.04
CA ALA A 77 -1.13 -12.55 7.20
C ALA A 77 -1.66 -12.20 5.80
N THR A 78 -2.64 -11.29 5.71
CA THR A 78 -3.17 -10.79 4.44
C THR A 78 -2.10 -10.05 3.63
N ALA A 79 -1.30 -9.21 4.29
CA ALA A 79 -0.19 -8.50 3.65
C ALA A 79 0.90 -9.46 3.13
N GLU A 80 1.23 -10.51 3.88
CA GLU A 80 2.14 -11.57 3.41
C GLU A 80 1.56 -12.31 2.20
N SER A 81 0.28 -12.69 2.23
CA SER A 81 -0.36 -13.34 1.07
C SER A 81 -0.42 -12.44 -0.17
N LEU A 82 -0.44 -11.11 -0.01
CA LEU A 82 -0.34 -10.18 -1.15
C LEU A 82 1.05 -10.22 -1.80
N ARG A 83 2.12 -10.50 -1.06
CA ARG A 83 3.49 -10.62 -1.62
C ARG A 83 3.63 -11.80 -2.59
N GLU A 84 2.82 -12.83 -2.40
CA GLU A 84 2.84 -14.03 -3.23
C GLU A 84 2.04 -13.85 -4.53
N ARG A 85 1.33 -12.73 -4.68
CA ARG A 85 0.48 -12.47 -5.85
C ARG A 85 1.30 -11.95 -7.03
N PRO A 86 1.14 -12.54 -8.23
CA PRO A 86 1.85 -12.07 -9.43
C PRO A 86 1.49 -10.64 -9.81
N GLU A 87 0.32 -10.16 -9.37
CA GLU A 87 -0.15 -8.81 -9.65
C GLU A 87 0.54 -7.73 -8.80
N VAL A 88 1.29 -8.12 -7.75
CA VAL A 88 1.89 -7.24 -6.77
C VAL A 88 3.41 -7.22 -6.94
N ALA A 89 4.01 -6.03 -7.09
CA ALA A 89 5.46 -5.87 -7.13
C ALA A 89 6.08 -5.75 -5.75
N HIS A 90 5.39 -5.05 -4.83
CA HIS A 90 5.93 -4.72 -3.52
C HIS A 90 4.84 -4.65 -2.46
N VAL A 91 5.15 -5.16 -1.26
CA VAL A 91 4.38 -4.95 -0.03
C VAL A 91 5.32 -4.60 1.11
N GLY A 92 5.23 -3.38 1.62
CA GLY A 92 6.04 -2.88 2.72
C GLY A 92 5.17 -2.45 3.89
N GLY A 93 5.51 -2.85 5.12
CA GLY A 93 4.89 -2.28 6.32
C GLY A 93 5.31 -0.82 6.47
N VAL A 94 4.38 0.03 6.90
CA VAL A 94 4.64 1.44 7.18
C VAL A 94 4.05 1.84 8.53
N SER A 95 4.73 2.74 9.23
CA SER A 95 4.16 3.40 10.41
C SER A 95 3.55 4.72 9.98
N VAL A 96 2.24 4.84 10.17
CA VAL A 96 1.52 6.06 9.87
C VAL A 96 1.31 6.83 11.17
N ASP A 97 1.71 8.10 11.17
CA ASP A 97 1.34 9.03 12.23
C ASP A 97 -0.17 9.32 12.09
N MET A 98 -0.97 8.69 12.95
CA MET A 98 -2.42 8.76 12.86
C MET A 98 -2.97 10.15 13.20
N ASP A 99 -2.30 10.91 14.07
CA ASP A 99 -2.74 12.27 14.40
C ASP A 99 -2.51 13.20 13.21
N ARG A 100 -1.38 13.03 12.52
CA ARG A 100 -1.10 13.78 11.29
C ARG A 100 -2.03 13.37 10.14
N LEU A 101 -2.32 12.07 10.00
CA LEU A 101 -3.27 11.57 9.00
C LEU A 101 -4.68 12.12 9.24
N ARG A 102 -5.17 12.07 10.47
CA ARG A 102 -6.47 12.61 10.87
C ARG A 102 -6.56 14.11 10.59
N SER A 103 -5.52 14.86 10.99
CA SER A 103 -5.43 16.29 10.70
C SER A 103 -5.43 16.61 9.21
N ALA A 104 -4.82 15.78 8.36
CA ALA A 104 -4.82 15.95 6.90
C ALA A 104 -6.17 15.59 6.27
N LEU A 105 -6.89 14.63 6.84
CA LEU A 105 -8.24 14.22 6.42
C LEU A 105 -9.35 15.12 6.98
N GLY A 106 -9.03 16.03 7.90
CA GLY A 106 -9.98 16.96 8.51
C GLY A 106 -10.95 16.29 9.49
N VAL A 107 -10.54 15.18 10.13
CA VAL A 107 -11.33 14.40 11.10
C VAL A 107 -10.69 14.38 12.49
#